data_AF-A0A645IY16-F1
#
_entry.id   AF-A0A645IY16-F1
#
_cell.length_a   1.000
_cell.length_b   1.000
_cell.length_c   1.000
_cell.angle_alpha   90.00
_cell.angle_beta   90.00
_cell.angle_gamma   90.00
#
_symmetry.space_group_name_H-M   'P 1'
#
loop_
_entity.id
_entity.type
_entity.pdbx_description
1 polymer ?
#
loop_
_entity_poly.entity_id
_entity_poly.type
_entity_poly.pdbx_seq_one_letter_code
_entity_poly.pdbx_strand_id
1 'polypeptide(L)'
;MVATPTFSLHVNEIRANRPLISFIPGHSRAVAGYTRSLFALAGSPGFSGLLVYDPWPPNAGVITRWENFNTQTYRYAFTAHVNTV
;
A
#
# COMPACT_ATOMS: atom_id res chain seq x y z
N MET A 1 -1.55 -4.78 13.87
CA MET A 1 -0.47 -5.15 12.92
C MET A 1 -0.92 -6.39 12.16
N VAL A 2 -0.74 -6.43 10.84
CA VAL A 2 -1.03 -7.60 10.01
C VAL A 2 0.24 -8.00 9.27
N ALA A 3 0.68 -9.26 9.43
CA ALA A 3 1.79 -9.83 8.69
C ALA A 3 1.36 -10.24 7.28
N THR A 4 2.26 -10.09 6.30
CA THR A 4 2.00 -10.39 4.88
C THR A 4 0.66 -9.82 4.41
N PRO A 5 0.46 -8.49 4.52
CA PRO A 5 -0.83 -7.87 4.25
C PRO A 5 -1.24 -8.12 2.80
N THR A 6 -2.54 -8.32 2.56
CA THR A 6 -3.08 -8.50 1.21
C THR A 6 -3.40 -7.15 0.57
N PHE A 7 -3.47 -7.10 -0.76
CA PHE A 7 -3.95 -5.91 -1.47
C PHE A 7 -5.35 -5.47 -0.99
N SER A 8 -6.23 -6.45 -0.72
CA SER A 8 -7.59 -6.19 -0.24
C SER A 8 -7.62 -5.47 1.11
N LEU A 9 -6.68 -5.79 2.03
CA LEU A 9 -6.55 -5.07 3.29
C LEU A 9 -6.30 -3.57 3.05
N HIS A 10 -5.36 -3.23 2.18
CA HIS A 10 -5.08 -1.83 1.86
C HIS A 10 -6.29 -1.13 1.25
N VAL A 11 -6.97 -1.77 0.30
CA VAL A 11 -8.20 -1.25 -0.32
C VAL A 11 -9.28 -0.97 0.72
N ASN A 12 -9.51 -1.91 1.65
CA ASN A 12 -10.54 -1.78 2.66
C ASN A 12 -10.26 -0.63 3.63
N GLU A 13 -9.02 -0.47 4.06
CA GLU A 13 -8.64 0.61 4.99
C GLU A 13 -8.70 1.99 4.32
N ILE A 14 -8.26 2.10 3.06
CA ILE A 14 -8.37 3.35 2.28
C ILE A 14 -9.85 3.72 2.08
N ARG A 15 -10.71 2.76 1.72
CA ARG A 15 -12.16 2.99 1.55
C ARG A 15 -12.83 3.39 2.86
N ALA A 16 -12.35 2.88 3.98
CA ALA A 16 -12.82 3.26 5.30
C ALA A 16 -12.24 4.60 5.80
N ASN A 17 -11.46 5.30 4.96
CA ASN A 17 -10.77 6.55 5.31
C ASN A 17 -9.88 6.41 6.55
N ARG A 18 -9.22 5.25 6.71
CA ARG A 18 -8.32 4.95 7.83
C ARG A 18 -6.85 5.07 7.41
N PRO A 19 -5.98 5.66 8.24
CA PRO A 19 -4.57 5.78 7.93
C PRO A 19 -3.91 4.39 7.95
N LEU A 20 -2.96 4.20 7.03
CA LEU A 20 -2.23 2.93 6.89
C LEU A 20 -0.73 3.17 6.69
N ILE A 21 0.06 2.38 7.43
CA ILE A 21 1.51 2.27 7.24
C ILE A 21 1.80 0.89 6.65
N SER A 22 2.57 0.87 5.57
CA SER A 22 3.11 -0.35 4.96
C SER A 22 4.59 -0.50 5.28
N PHE A 23 5.01 -1.74 5.54
CA PHE A 23 6.40 -2.10 5.76
C PHE A 23 6.86 -3.06 4.66
N ILE A 24 7.90 -2.66 3.95
CA ILE A 24 8.68 -3.52 3.06
C ILE A 24 10.00 -3.89 3.77
N PRO A 25 10.86 -4.77 3.23
CA PRO A 25 12.14 -5.07 3.85
C PRO A 25 12.95 -3.80 4.16
N GLY A 26 13.20 -3.56 5.46
CA GLY A 26 14.03 -2.45 5.94
C GLY A 26 13.40 -1.06 5.88
N HIS A 27 12.13 -0.91 5.49
CA HIS A 27 11.56 0.42 5.22
C HIS A 27 10.06 0.54 5.51
N SER A 28 9.65 1.68 6.04
CA SER A 28 8.25 2.01 6.40
C SER A 28 7.74 3.20 5.59
N ARG A 29 6.50 3.10 5.09
CA ARG A 29 5.92 4.09 4.17
C ARG A 29 4.42 4.22 4.40
N ALA A 30 3.84 5.40 4.14
CA ALA A 30 2.40 5.58 4.21
C ALA A 30 1.74 5.19 2.88
N VAL A 31 0.55 4.61 2.94
CA VAL A 31 -0.27 4.30 1.75
C VAL A 31 -1.50 5.20 1.76
N ALA A 32 -1.72 5.90 0.64
CA ALA A 32 -2.74 6.95 0.53
C ALA A 32 -3.81 6.66 -0.54
N GLY A 33 -3.63 5.63 -1.36
CA GLY A 33 -4.54 5.36 -2.46
C GLY A 33 -4.32 3.98 -3.06
N TYR A 34 -5.28 3.55 -3.86
CA TYR A 34 -5.21 2.30 -4.61
C TYR A 34 -5.75 2.50 -6.03
N THR A 35 -5.25 1.71 -6.97
CA THR A 35 -5.81 1.56 -8.30
C THR A 35 -5.71 0.09 -8.72
N ARG A 36 -6.60 -0.36 -9.60
CA ARG A 36 -6.53 -1.71 -10.15
C ARG A 36 -6.93 -1.70 -11.62
N SER A 37 -6.15 -2.36 -12.46
CA SER A 37 -6.58 -2.70 -13.82
C SER A 37 -7.05 -4.15 -13.84
N LEU A 38 -8.33 -4.35 -14.17
CA LEU A 38 -8.93 -5.67 -14.37
C LEU A 38 -8.67 -6.23 -15.78
N PHE A 39 -8.12 -5.41 -16.69
CA PHE A 39 -7.75 -5.85 -18.02
C PHE A 39 -6.46 -6.66 -17.95
N ALA A 40 -6.59 -7.97 -17.75
CA ALA A 40 -5.56 -8.92 -18.10
C ALA A 40 -5.54 -9.04 -19.63
N LEU A 41 -4.69 -8.26 -20.30
CA LEU A 41 -4.30 -8.58 -21.67
C LEU A 41 -3.53 -9.91 -21.62
N ALA A 42 -3.75 -10.80 -22.59
CA ALA A 42 -3.14 -12.13 -22.62
C ALA A 42 -1.63 -12.03 -22.37
N GLY A 43 -1.17 -12.60 -21.25
CA GLY A 43 0.25 -12.59 -20.84
C GLY A 43 0.67 -11.50 -19.85
N SER A 44 -0.18 -10.54 -19.50
CA SER A 44 0.11 -9.57 -18.43
C SER A 44 -0.80 -9.83 -17.22
N PRO A 45 -0.24 -10.20 -16.05
CA PRO A 45 -1.02 -10.19 -14.82
C PRO A 45 -1.54 -8.76 -14.59
N GLY A 46 -2.81 -8.64 -14.17
CA GLY A 46 -3.43 -7.34 -13.90
C GLY A 46 -2.59 -6.48 -12.95
N PHE A 47 -2.73 -5.17 -13.04
CA PHE A 47 -2.01 -4.22 -12.19
C PHE A 47 -2.78 -3.94 -10.91
N SER A 48 -2.14 -4.15 -9.76
CA SER A 48 -2.66 -3.77 -8.43
C SER A 48 -1.78 -2.66 -7.88
N GLY A 49 -2.16 -1.40 -8.06
CA GLY A 49 -1.34 -0.26 -7.68
C GLY A 49 -1.69 0.27 -6.29
N LEU A 50 -0.68 0.58 -5.48
CA LEU A 50 -0.82 1.39 -4.26
C LEU A 50 -0.12 2.75 -4.46
N LEU A 51 -0.79 3.84 -4.07
CA LEU A 51 -0.18 5.16 -3.99
C LEU A 51 0.57 5.26 -2.66
N VAL A 52 1.89 5.33 -2.75
CA VAL A 52 2.78 5.30 -1.59
C VAL A 52 3.44 6.66 -1.42
N TYR A 53 3.47 7.14 -0.18
CA TYR A 53 4.29 8.26 0.26
C TYR A 53 5.53 7.71 0.94
N ASP A 54 6.64 7.77 0.22
CA ASP A 54 7.93 7.18 0.57
C ASP A 54 8.85 8.29 1.13
N PRO A 55 9.27 8.23 2.40
CA PRO A 55 10.12 9.27 2.98
C PRO A 55 11.59 9.20 2.51
N TRP A 56 11.96 8.19 1.71
CA TRP A 56 13.31 8.04 1.16
C TRP A 56 13.39 8.58 -0.28
N PRO A 57 14.49 9.28 -0.65
CA PRO A 57 15.63 9.62 0.19
C PRO A 57 15.38 10.87 1.04
N PRO A 58 15.95 10.95 2.26
CA PRO A 58 15.64 12.01 3.23
C PRO A 58 16.04 13.42 2.73
N ASN A 59 16.97 13.50 1.77
CA ASN A 59 17.42 14.76 1.17
C ASN A 59 16.55 15.24 -0.01
N ALA A 60 15.65 14.41 -0.53
CA ALA A 60 14.72 14.78 -1.61
C ALA A 60 13.29 15.01 -1.10
N GLY A 61 13.02 14.70 0.17
CA GLY A 61 11.68 14.74 0.74
C GLY A 61 10.84 13.53 0.34
N VAL A 62 9.55 13.61 0.62
CA VAL A 62 8.61 12.50 0.38
C VAL A 62 8.39 12.30 -1.13
N ILE A 63 8.70 11.10 -1.63
CA ILE A 63 8.36 10.69 -2.99
C ILE A 63 6.96 10.08 -2.98
N THR A 64 6.05 10.68 -3.75
CA THR A 64 4.74 10.10 -4.04
C THR A 64 4.79 9.30 -5.33
N ARG A 65 4.48 8.00 -5.27
CA ARG A 65 4.48 7.14 -6.47
C ARG A 65 3.46 6.02 -6.40
N TRP A 66 3.01 5.57 -7.57
CA TRP A 66 2.29 4.31 -7.71
C TRP A 66 3.28 3.16 -7.70
N GLU A 67 3.07 2.20 -6.80
CA GLU A 67 3.84 0.96 -6.73
C GLU A 67 2.95 -0.22 -7.10
N ASN A 68 3.47 -1.13 -7.93
CA ASN A 68 2.78 -2.38 -8.21
C ASN A 68 2.89 -3.31 -7.00
N PHE A 69 1.76 -3.55 -6.35
CA PHE A 69 1.65 -4.44 -5.21
C PHE A 69 2.13 -5.86 -5.54
N ASN A 70 1.84 -6.34 -6.75
CA ASN A 70 2.13 -7.72 -7.16
C ASN A 70 3.64 -8.00 -7.32
N THR A 71 4.48 -6.96 -7.42
CA THR A 71 5.93 -7.09 -7.59
C THR A 71 6.72 -6.67 -6.34
N GLN A 72 6.05 -6.23 -5.28
CA GLN A 72 6.68 -5.78 -4.05
C GLN A 72 6.40 -6.78 -2.92
N THR A 73 7.41 -7.00 -2.07
CA THR A 73 7.23 -7.80 -0.85
C THR A 73 6.80 -6.90 0.31
N TYR A 74 5.56 -7.10 0.77
CA TYR A 74 5.04 -6.44 1.96
C TYR A 74 5.20 -7.36 3.17
N ARG A 75 5.89 -6.90 4.21
CA ARG A 75 6.09 -7.65 5.45
C ARG A 75 4.98 -7.41 6.45
N TYR A 76 4.63 -6.15 6.66
CA TYR A 76 3.61 -5.77 7.64
C TYR A 76 2.77 -4.59 7.17
N ALA A 77 1.54 -4.52 7.68
CA ALA A 77 0.73 -3.31 7.67
C ALA A 77 0.28 -2.95 9.09
N PHE A 78 0.23 -1.65 9.37
CA PHE A 78 -0.37 -1.10 10.57
C PHE A 78 -1.56 -0.23 10.17
N THR A 79 -2.67 -0.44 10.86
CA THR A 79 -3.96 0.23 10.64
C THR A 79 -4.43 0.79 11.97
N ALA A 80 -5.11 1.93 11.94
CA ALA A 80 -5.66 2.55 13.15
C ALA A 80 -7.19 2.47 13.10
N HIS A 81 -7.78 1.78 14.07
CA HIS A 81 -9.23 1.62 14.20
C HIS A 81 -9.64 2.31 15.49
N VAL A 82 -10.50 3.33 15.39
CA VAL A 82 -11.12 3.95 16.55
C VAL A 82 -12.30 3.09 16.95
N ASN A 83 -12.22 2.48 18.14
CA ASN A 83 -13.36 1.79 18.74
C ASN A 83 -14.20 2.83 19.49
N THR A 84 -15.38 3.12 18.98
CA THR A 84 -16.39 3.88 19.72
C THR A 84 -17.14 2.89 20.61
N VAL A 85 -16.93 2.99 21.92
CA VAL A 85 -17.77 2.33 22.95
C VAL A 85 -19.13 3.00 23.05
#